data_AF-A0A0S7ZW03-F1
#
_entry.id   AF-A0A0S7ZW03-F1
#
_cell.length_a   1.000
_cell.length_b   1.000
_cell.length_c   1.000
_cell.angle_alpha   90.00
_cell.angle_beta   90.00
_cell.angle_gamma   90.00
#
_symmetry.space_group_name_H-M   'P 1'
#
loop_
_entity.id
_entity.type
_entity.pdbx_description
1 polymer ?
#
loop_
_entity_poly.entity_id
_entity_poly.type
_entity_poly.pdbx_seq_one_letter_code
_entity_poly.pdbx_strand_id
1 'polypeptide(L)'
;MKTMVQRPLSTNRLSRLALVPLAAALLVACQESSPAGQAAGELPPADQLLLAAAKVALPPAGVTPADLPDPESQGANLVAQYCAYCHNLPTPGSHSATDWPRYIRRMWVRTEGLQGSYDIPVPTRGERQVMLQYLMDHALQVSSELPAGAGRDFFRQTCGACHELPDPKQHSPDDWVAVVRRMMDHMQTMLGSTLTPDQYSRIVLYLETASR
;
A
#
# COMPACT_ATOMS: atom_id res chain seq x y z
N MET A 1 -15.59 -59.75 22.11
CA MET A 1 -16.36 -60.56 23.07
C MET A 1 -17.16 -59.58 23.93
N LYS A 2 -18.46 -59.42 23.69
CA LYS A 2 -19.58 -60.00 24.49
C LYS A 2 -19.35 -59.73 25.99
N THR A 3 -20.11 -58.88 26.68
CA THR A 3 -21.53 -59.02 27.07
C THR A 3 -22.03 -57.65 27.60
N MET A 4 -23.14 -57.05 27.17
CA MET A 4 -24.56 -57.40 27.39
C MET A 4 -24.93 -57.39 28.89
N VAL A 5 -25.86 -56.51 29.31
CA VAL A 5 -27.14 -56.80 30.02
C VAL A 5 -27.22 -55.78 31.20
N GLN A 6 -28.30 -55.09 31.62
CA GLN A 6 -29.76 -55.21 31.52
C GLN A 6 -30.42 -53.82 31.78
N ARG A 7 -31.54 -53.54 31.11
CA ARG A 7 -32.62 -52.66 31.64
C ARG A 7 -33.57 -53.52 32.49
N PRO A 8 -34.31 -52.89 33.43
CA PRO A 8 -35.72 -53.21 33.51
C PRO A 8 -36.64 -51.98 33.48
N LEU A 9 -37.83 -52.26 32.97
CA LEU A 9 -38.99 -51.42 32.79
C LEU A 9 -39.69 -51.17 34.13
N SER A 10 -40.33 -50.02 34.29
CA SER A 10 -41.57 -49.98 35.06
C SER A 10 -42.57 -49.00 34.47
N THR A 11 -43.77 -49.54 34.37
CA THR A 11 -45.04 -49.03 33.87
C THR A 11 -45.63 -47.96 34.78
N ASN A 12 -46.31 -46.97 34.19
CA ASN A 12 -47.70 -46.76 34.59
C ASN A 12 -48.51 -46.05 33.50
N ARG A 13 -49.58 -46.72 33.08
CA ARG A 13 -50.71 -46.15 32.35
C ARG A 13 -51.52 -45.30 33.31
N LEU A 14 -52.18 -44.26 32.80
CA LEU A 14 -53.60 -44.03 33.04
C LEU A 14 -54.12 -42.97 32.06
N SER A 15 -54.98 -43.43 31.16
CA SER A 15 -55.78 -42.60 30.27
C SER A 15 -56.83 -41.82 31.06
N ARG A 16 -57.01 -40.54 30.72
CA ARG A 16 -58.30 -39.84 30.88
C ARG A 16 -58.60 -39.08 29.59
N LEU A 17 -59.67 -39.50 28.92
CA LEU A 17 -60.38 -38.69 27.94
C LEU A 17 -61.01 -37.50 28.66
N ALA A 18 -60.93 -36.31 28.08
CA ALA A 18 -62.07 -35.59 27.49
C ALA A 18 -61.84 -34.07 27.42
N LEU A 19 -62.51 -33.48 26.43
CA LEU A 19 -62.74 -32.06 26.14
C LEU A 19 -61.62 -31.29 25.45
N VAL A 20 -61.82 -31.17 24.14
CA VAL A 20 -61.31 -30.14 23.24
C VAL A 20 -61.95 -28.79 23.60
N PRO A 21 -61.16 -27.74 23.85
CA PRO A 21 -61.54 -26.38 23.51
C PRO A 21 -60.78 -25.96 22.24
N LEU A 22 -61.55 -25.48 21.25
CA LEU A 22 -61.02 -24.68 20.14
C LEU A 22 -60.30 -23.46 20.75
N ALA A 23 -58.97 -23.51 20.82
CA ALA A 23 -58.14 -22.34 21.03
C ALA A 23 -57.67 -21.89 19.65
N ALA A 24 -58.14 -20.71 19.24
CA ALA A 24 -57.71 -20.03 18.04
C ALA A 24 -56.17 -19.96 18.01
N ALA A 25 -55.57 -20.60 17.00
CA ALA A 25 -54.17 -20.46 16.71
C ALA A 25 -53.92 -19.03 16.21
N LEU A 26 -53.57 -18.13 17.12
CA LEU A 26 -52.75 -16.98 16.76
C LEU A 26 -51.38 -17.54 16.37
N LEU A 27 -51.20 -17.76 15.07
CA LEU A 27 -49.88 -17.87 14.46
C LEU A 27 -49.15 -16.55 14.76
N VAL A 28 -48.49 -16.48 15.91
CA VAL A 28 -47.33 -15.61 16.07
C VAL A 28 -46.29 -16.23 15.15
N ALA A 29 -46.28 -15.77 13.90
CA ALA A 29 -45.15 -15.93 13.02
C ALA A 29 -43.99 -15.18 13.70
N CYS A 30 -43.16 -15.91 14.44
CA CYS A 30 -41.79 -15.50 14.64
C CYS A 30 -41.18 -15.48 13.23
N GLN A 31 -41.23 -14.33 12.57
CA GLN A 31 -40.30 -14.05 11.49
C GLN A 31 -38.92 -14.04 12.16
N GLU A 32 -38.25 -15.19 12.13
CA GLU A 32 -36.79 -15.23 12.16
C GLU A 32 -36.35 -14.29 11.05
N SER A 33 -35.94 -13.11 11.46
CA SER A 33 -35.23 -12.17 10.61
C SER A 33 -33.93 -12.89 10.29
N SER A 34 -33.95 -13.68 9.22
CA SER A 34 -32.73 -14.10 8.56
C SER A 34 -31.93 -12.82 8.33
N PRO A 35 -30.66 -12.73 8.77
CA PRO A 35 -29.83 -11.62 8.35
C PRO A 35 -29.70 -11.79 6.84
N ALA A 36 -30.48 -11.00 6.11
CA ALA A 36 -30.30 -10.79 4.69
C ALA A 36 -28.81 -10.56 4.48
N GLY A 37 -28.26 -11.26 3.49
CA GLY A 37 -26.84 -11.28 3.18
C GLY A 37 -26.26 -9.88 3.31
N GLN A 38 -25.21 -9.77 4.12
CA GLN A 38 -24.36 -8.60 4.13
C GLN A 38 -23.76 -8.48 2.73
N ALA A 39 -24.42 -7.69 1.87
CA ALA A 39 -23.71 -7.00 0.81
C ALA A 39 -22.55 -6.28 1.51
N ALA A 40 -21.33 -6.50 1.04
CA ALA A 40 -20.15 -5.79 1.52
C ALA A 40 -20.50 -4.29 1.59
N GLY A 41 -20.68 -3.79 2.82
CA GLY A 41 -21.25 -2.48 3.04
C GLY A 41 -20.36 -1.43 2.40
N GLU A 42 -20.93 -0.62 1.51
CA GLU A 42 -20.22 0.49 0.92
C GLU A 42 -19.79 1.46 2.05
N LEU A 43 -18.53 1.90 2.01
CA LEU A 43 -17.96 2.76 3.04
C LEU A 43 -18.77 4.06 3.18
N PRO A 44 -18.94 4.61 4.39
CA PRO A 44 -19.53 5.93 4.58
C PRO A 44 -18.87 6.98 3.68
N PRO A 45 -19.61 7.97 3.14
CA PRO A 45 -19.04 8.97 2.23
C PRO A 45 -17.81 9.72 2.76
N ALA A 46 -17.76 9.95 4.08
CA ALA A 46 -16.61 10.58 4.73
C ALA A 46 -15.35 9.68 4.67
N ASP A 47 -15.50 8.38 4.87
CA ASP A 47 -14.39 7.42 4.81
C ASP A 47 -13.90 7.22 3.37
N GLN A 48 -14.80 7.32 2.38
CA GLN A 48 -14.42 7.32 0.96
C GLN A 48 -13.57 8.54 0.61
N LEU A 49 -13.97 9.74 1.07
CA LEU A 49 -13.21 10.96 0.83
C LEU A 49 -11.83 10.92 1.52
N LEU A 50 -11.79 10.41 2.76
CA LEU A 50 -10.54 10.23 3.49
C LEU A 50 -9.59 9.27 2.78
N LEU A 51 -10.09 8.13 2.29
CA LEU A 51 -9.31 7.17 1.53
C LEU A 51 -8.83 7.75 0.20
N ALA A 52 -9.69 8.49 -0.52
CA ALA A 52 -9.31 9.17 -1.74
C ALA A 52 -8.18 10.18 -1.50
N ALA A 53 -8.27 10.98 -0.43
CA ALA A 53 -7.24 11.93 -0.03
C ALA A 53 -5.91 11.23 0.34
N ALA A 54 -5.97 10.09 1.03
CA ALA A 54 -4.79 9.31 1.39
C ALA A 54 -4.05 8.73 0.17
N LYS A 55 -4.79 8.42 -0.91
CA LYS A 55 -4.27 7.88 -2.17
C LYS A 55 -3.77 8.94 -3.16
N VAL A 56 -3.79 10.23 -2.81
CA VAL A 56 -3.22 11.27 -3.68
C VAL A 56 -1.69 11.20 -3.68
N ALA A 57 -1.11 11.28 -4.87
CA ALA A 57 0.33 11.27 -5.10
C ALA A 57 1.03 9.98 -4.65
N LEU A 58 0.54 8.83 -5.12
CA LEU A 58 1.20 7.54 -4.92
C LEU A 58 2.54 7.50 -5.64
N PRO A 59 3.52 6.73 -5.13
CA PRO A 59 4.80 6.57 -5.80
C PRO A 59 4.62 5.99 -7.22
N PRO A 60 5.64 6.10 -8.09
CA PRO A 60 5.71 5.34 -9.33
C PRO A 60 5.47 3.83 -9.10
N ALA A 61 5.32 3.06 -10.17
CA ALA A 61 5.29 1.60 -10.07
C ALA A 61 6.45 1.12 -9.19
N GLY A 62 6.09 0.45 -8.09
CA GLY A 62 7.01 0.11 -7.02
C GLY A 62 7.79 -1.17 -7.30
N VAL A 63 8.61 -1.54 -6.33
CA VAL A 63 9.44 -2.74 -6.37
C VAL A 63 8.81 -3.87 -5.54
N THR A 64 9.37 -5.07 -5.58
CA THR A 64 9.01 -6.14 -4.64
C THR A 64 9.94 -6.09 -3.42
N PRO A 65 9.58 -6.73 -2.28
CA PRO A 65 10.48 -6.81 -1.12
C PRO A 65 11.87 -7.39 -1.46
N ALA A 66 11.96 -8.30 -2.43
CA ALA A 66 13.22 -8.92 -2.83
C ALA A 66 14.14 -7.97 -3.64
N ASP A 67 13.57 -6.91 -4.22
CA ASP A 67 14.33 -5.90 -4.98
C ASP A 67 14.87 -4.78 -4.07
N LEU A 68 14.53 -4.79 -2.77
CA LEU A 68 15.04 -3.83 -1.82
C LEU A 68 16.54 -4.07 -1.55
N PRO A 69 17.35 -3.00 -1.39
CA PRO A 69 18.71 -3.12 -0.87
C PRO A 69 18.72 -3.85 0.49
N ASP A 70 19.67 -4.76 0.70
CA ASP A 70 19.75 -5.56 1.93
C ASP A 70 18.38 -6.12 2.38
N PRO A 71 17.72 -6.95 1.54
CA PRO A 71 16.30 -7.28 1.70
C PRO A 71 16.00 -8.05 3.00
N GLU A 72 16.99 -8.74 3.56
CA GLU A 72 16.89 -9.46 4.83
C GLU A 72 17.10 -8.56 6.06
N SER A 73 17.46 -7.28 5.87
CA SER A 73 17.65 -6.35 6.96
C SER A 73 16.34 -6.05 7.70
N GLN A 74 16.45 -5.66 8.97
CA GLN A 74 15.28 -5.25 9.73
C GLN A 74 14.55 -4.06 9.07
N GLY A 75 15.31 -3.11 8.50
CA GLY A 75 14.76 -1.94 7.82
C GLY A 75 13.98 -2.29 6.57
N ALA A 76 14.54 -3.13 5.70
CA ALA A 76 13.86 -3.61 4.49
C ALA A 76 12.56 -4.35 4.83
N ASN A 77 12.60 -5.25 5.81
CA ASN A 77 11.42 -5.99 6.26
C ASN A 77 10.31 -5.08 6.78
N LEU A 78 10.63 -4.07 7.60
CA LEU A 78 9.64 -3.12 8.09
C LEU A 78 9.08 -2.24 6.97
N VAL A 79 9.92 -1.78 6.03
CA VAL A 79 9.46 -1.02 4.86
C VAL A 79 8.52 -1.86 4.00
N ALA A 80 8.86 -3.12 3.72
CA ALA A 80 7.99 -4.05 3.01
C ALA A 80 6.65 -4.26 3.74
N GLN A 81 6.70 -4.51 5.05
CA GLN A 81 5.52 -4.79 5.86
C GLN A 81 4.52 -3.63 5.88
N TYR A 82 5.00 -2.40 6.12
CA TYR A 82 4.11 -1.25 6.32
C TYR A 82 3.79 -0.51 5.02
N CYS A 83 4.75 -0.34 4.11
CA CYS A 83 4.53 0.46 2.91
C CYS A 83 3.76 -0.28 1.82
N ALA A 84 3.89 -1.61 1.72
CA ALA A 84 3.16 -2.41 0.74
C ALA A 84 1.68 -2.63 1.11
N TYR A 85 1.24 -2.17 2.29
CA TYR A 85 -0.13 -2.39 2.77
C TYR A 85 -1.19 -1.65 1.94
N CYS A 86 -0.85 -0.46 1.42
CA CYS A 86 -1.82 0.40 0.73
C CYS A 86 -1.50 0.66 -0.76
N HIS A 87 -0.23 0.58 -1.14
CA HIS A 87 0.24 0.88 -2.49
C HIS A 87 1.50 0.08 -2.79
N ASN A 88 2.01 0.16 -4.02
CA ASN A 88 3.26 -0.50 -4.38
C ASN A 88 4.42 0.01 -3.51
N LEU A 89 5.34 -0.88 -3.16
CA LEU A 89 6.49 -0.58 -2.31
C LEU A 89 7.39 0.47 -2.98
N PRO A 90 7.63 1.64 -2.34
CA PRO A 90 8.59 2.61 -2.88
C PRO A 90 10.01 2.04 -2.80
N THR A 91 10.84 2.35 -3.80
CA THR A 91 12.28 2.08 -3.71
C THR A 91 12.97 3.16 -2.85
N PRO A 92 13.93 2.81 -1.97
CA PRO A 92 14.75 3.79 -1.26
C PRO A 92 15.43 4.82 -2.18
N GLY A 93 15.76 4.43 -3.41
CA GLY A 93 16.31 5.32 -4.44
C GLY A 93 15.31 6.33 -5.03
N SER A 94 14.08 6.44 -4.51
CA SER A 94 13.07 7.39 -5.03
C SER A 94 13.28 8.82 -4.54
N HIS A 95 13.93 9.00 -3.40
CA HIS A 95 14.20 10.29 -2.76
C HIS A 95 15.60 10.30 -2.18
N SER A 96 16.17 11.49 -2.03
CA SER A 96 17.45 11.67 -1.36
C SER A 96 17.33 11.45 0.15
N ALA A 97 18.48 11.26 0.81
CA ALA A 97 18.53 11.07 2.25
C ALA A 97 17.98 12.31 3.01
N THR A 98 18.16 13.51 2.45
CA THR A 98 17.65 14.77 3.00
C THR A 98 16.13 14.90 2.82
N ASP A 99 15.56 14.33 1.76
CA ASP A 99 14.13 14.37 1.48
C ASP A 99 13.33 13.32 2.27
N TRP A 100 13.87 12.11 2.48
CA TRP A 100 13.16 10.99 3.11
C TRP A 100 12.42 11.33 4.42
N PRO A 101 13.01 12.05 5.40
CA PRO A 101 12.30 12.44 6.62
C PRO A 101 10.96 13.14 6.37
N ARG A 102 10.88 13.98 5.32
CA ARG A 102 9.66 14.72 4.97
C ARG A 102 8.61 13.78 4.38
N TYR A 103 9.00 12.90 3.46
CA TYR A 103 8.06 12.02 2.76
C TYR A 103 7.48 10.95 3.67
N ILE A 104 8.31 10.28 4.47
CA ILE A 104 7.82 9.24 5.37
C ILE A 104 6.92 9.82 6.48
N ARG A 105 7.20 11.05 6.94
CA ARG A 105 6.32 11.75 7.88
C ARG A 105 4.92 12.00 7.32
N ARG A 106 4.82 12.32 6.04
CA ARG A 106 3.50 12.45 5.37
C ARG A 106 2.78 11.11 5.33
N MET A 107 3.49 9.98 5.17
CA MET A 107 2.85 8.65 5.19
C MET A 107 2.36 8.27 6.59
N TRP A 108 3.12 8.58 7.64
CA TRP A 108 2.66 8.35 9.01
C TRP A 108 1.36 9.11 9.31
N VAL A 109 1.31 10.40 8.99
CA VAL A 109 0.08 11.20 9.21
C VAL A 109 -1.11 10.63 8.41
N ARG A 110 -0.88 10.15 7.18
CA ARG A 110 -1.93 9.52 6.37
C ARG A 110 -2.43 8.22 6.98
N THR A 111 -1.53 7.33 7.39
CA THR A 111 -1.87 6.03 7.97
C THR A 111 -2.55 6.18 9.33
N GLU A 112 -2.04 7.08 10.19
CA GLU A 112 -2.67 7.45 11.46
C GLU A 112 -4.07 8.03 11.28
N GLY A 113 -4.25 8.92 10.28
CA GLY A 113 -5.55 9.53 9.99
C GLY A 113 -6.61 8.53 9.50
N LEU A 114 -6.19 7.37 8.99
CA LEU A 114 -7.08 6.27 8.56
C LEU A 114 -7.37 5.27 9.69
N GLN A 115 -6.67 5.34 10.83
CA GLN A 115 -6.93 4.44 11.95
C GLN A 115 -8.34 4.66 12.50
N GLY A 116 -9.02 3.56 12.81
CA GLY A 116 -10.38 3.55 13.33
C GLY A 116 -11.43 3.24 12.27
N SER A 117 -11.31 3.79 11.06
CA SER A 117 -12.14 3.41 9.91
C SER A 117 -11.56 2.21 9.14
N TYR A 118 -10.25 2.00 9.23
CA TYR A 118 -9.53 0.91 8.57
C TYR A 118 -8.59 0.19 9.54
N ASP A 119 -8.47 -1.12 9.39
CA ASP A 119 -7.50 -1.94 10.13
C ASP A 119 -6.13 -1.84 9.45
N ILE A 120 -5.48 -0.68 9.59
CA ILE A 120 -4.17 -0.39 9.00
C ILE A 120 -3.10 -0.52 10.09
N PRO A 121 -2.09 -1.37 9.90
CA PRO A 121 -0.98 -1.47 10.84
C PRO A 121 -0.18 -0.17 10.84
N VAL A 122 0.12 0.35 12.03
CA VAL A 122 0.93 1.56 12.21
C VAL A 122 2.22 1.21 12.95
N PRO A 123 3.39 1.61 12.44
CA PRO A 123 4.66 1.30 13.07
C PRO A 123 4.82 2.05 14.40
N THR A 124 5.39 1.38 15.38
CA THR A 124 5.84 1.98 16.65
C THR A 124 6.91 3.03 16.42
N ARG A 125 7.18 3.87 17.43
CA ARG A 125 8.24 4.88 17.33
C ARG A 125 9.63 4.29 17.02
N GLY A 126 9.94 3.11 17.58
CA GLY A 126 11.20 2.41 17.32
C GLY A 126 11.30 1.92 15.87
N GLU A 127 10.25 1.27 15.37
CA GLU A 127 10.19 0.80 13.99
C GLU A 127 10.29 1.95 12.98
N ARG A 128 9.60 3.08 13.25
CA ARG A 128 9.71 4.28 12.40
C ARG A 128 11.15 4.78 12.27
N GLN A 129 11.92 4.74 13.36
CA GLN A 129 13.32 5.15 13.34
C GLN A 129 14.17 4.19 12.49
N VAL A 130 13.96 2.87 12.63
CA VAL A 130 14.67 1.86 11.84
C VAL A 130 14.34 2.00 10.35
N MET A 131 13.06 2.17 10.01
CA MET A 131 12.61 2.38 8.63
C MET A 131 13.20 3.65 8.02
N LEU A 132 13.17 4.77 8.76
CA LEU A 132 13.73 6.03 8.27
C LEU A 132 15.24 5.92 8.04
N GLN A 133 15.97 5.31 8.99
CA GLN A 133 17.40 5.11 8.86
C GLN A 133 17.73 4.29 7.61
N TYR A 134 17.04 3.17 7.42
CA TYR A 134 17.19 2.31 6.24
C TYR A 134 16.93 3.07 4.93
N LEU A 135 15.84 3.85 4.85
CA LEU A 135 15.55 4.64 3.65
C LEU A 135 16.62 5.69 3.36
N MET A 136 17.19 6.30 4.40
CA MET A 136 18.27 7.28 4.26
C MET A 136 19.58 6.63 3.84
N ASP A 137 19.93 5.47 4.39
CA ASP A 137 21.16 4.73 4.08
C ASP A 137 21.19 4.21 2.65
N HIS A 138 20.01 3.89 2.09
CA HIS A 138 19.84 3.41 0.72
C HIS A 138 19.20 4.44 -0.21
N ALA A 139 19.24 5.72 0.17
CA ALA A 139 18.58 6.80 -0.56
C ALA A 139 19.15 7.02 -1.97
N LEU A 140 18.43 7.82 -2.76
CA LEU A 140 18.89 8.32 -4.05
C LEU A 140 20.26 9.00 -3.89
N GLN A 141 21.21 8.58 -4.72
CA GLN A 141 22.48 9.28 -4.83
C GLN A 141 22.25 10.59 -5.60
N VAL A 142 22.49 11.72 -4.95
CA VAL A 142 22.30 13.04 -5.55
C VAL A 142 23.65 13.64 -5.91
N SER A 143 23.69 14.39 -7.01
CA SER A 143 24.85 15.20 -7.36
C SER A 143 24.48 16.68 -7.41
N SER A 144 25.21 17.50 -6.65
CA SER A 144 25.15 18.96 -6.76
C SER A 144 25.82 19.48 -8.03
N GLU A 145 26.66 18.65 -8.67
CA GLU A 145 27.46 19.02 -9.84
C GLU A 145 27.22 18.04 -11.00
N LEU A 146 26.33 18.43 -11.91
CA LEU A 146 26.02 17.66 -13.09
C LEU A 146 27.12 17.79 -14.17
N PRO A 147 27.63 16.68 -14.76
CA PRO A 147 28.59 16.72 -15.85
C PRO A 147 28.13 17.65 -16.98
N ALA A 148 29.07 18.44 -17.52
CA ALA A 148 28.80 19.31 -18.65
C ALA A 148 28.44 18.48 -19.88
N GLY A 149 27.44 18.94 -20.65
CA GLY A 149 27.00 18.23 -21.85
C GLY A 149 25.71 18.79 -22.42
N ALA A 150 25.45 18.44 -23.69
CA ALA A 150 24.18 18.74 -24.32
C ALA A 150 23.04 18.07 -23.54
N GLY A 151 22.00 18.83 -23.20
CA GLY A 151 20.85 18.32 -22.46
C GLY A 151 20.91 18.50 -20.93
N ARG A 152 22.09 18.82 -20.36
CA ARG A 152 22.25 19.04 -18.90
C ARG A 152 21.22 20.01 -18.32
N ASP A 153 21.13 21.20 -18.89
CA ASP A 153 20.28 22.25 -18.33
C ASP A 153 18.78 21.94 -18.53
N PHE A 154 18.45 21.20 -19.59
CA PHE A 154 17.09 20.72 -19.83
C PHE A 154 16.71 19.64 -18.81
N PHE A 155 17.56 18.63 -18.61
CA PHE A 155 17.39 17.64 -17.55
C PHE A 155 17.24 18.29 -16.17
N ARG A 156 18.08 19.28 -15.83
CA ARG A 156 18.00 19.99 -14.55
C ARG A 156 16.66 20.70 -14.35
N GLN A 157 16.20 21.43 -15.36
CA GLN A 157 14.94 22.19 -15.28
C GLN A 157 13.72 21.26 -15.25
N THR A 158 13.74 20.18 -16.04
CA THR A 158 12.61 19.26 -16.16
C THR A 158 12.51 18.33 -14.95
N CYS A 159 13.60 17.65 -14.59
CA CYS A 159 13.58 16.62 -13.54
C CYS A 159 13.73 17.21 -12.13
N GLY A 160 14.40 18.36 -12.00
CA GLY A 160 14.61 19.04 -10.71
C GLY A 160 13.37 19.78 -10.20
N ALA A 161 12.27 19.79 -10.96
CA ALA A 161 11.03 20.44 -10.58
C ALA A 161 10.27 19.72 -9.44
N CYS A 162 10.54 18.43 -9.22
CA CYS A 162 9.78 17.60 -8.27
C CYS A 162 10.59 17.09 -7.09
N HIS A 163 11.85 16.70 -7.30
CA HIS A 163 12.77 16.18 -6.28
C HIS A 163 14.23 16.50 -6.65
N GLU A 164 15.17 16.25 -5.72
CA GLU A 164 16.60 16.43 -6.00
C GLU A 164 17.09 15.54 -7.15
N LEU A 165 18.07 16.03 -7.91
CA LEU A 165 18.50 15.36 -9.13
C LEU A 165 19.42 14.17 -8.84
N PRO A 166 19.18 13.03 -9.51
CA PRO A 166 20.07 11.89 -9.38
C PRO A 166 21.47 12.21 -9.94
N ASP A 167 22.52 11.70 -9.28
CA ASP A 167 23.83 11.57 -9.91
C ASP A 167 23.69 10.68 -11.16
N PRO A 168 24.06 11.16 -12.36
CA PRO A 168 24.02 10.35 -13.58
C PRO A 168 24.81 9.03 -13.47
N LYS A 169 25.81 8.94 -12.60
CA LYS A 169 26.67 7.74 -12.45
C LYS A 169 26.06 6.63 -11.59
N GLN A 170 24.92 6.86 -10.95
CA GLN A 170 24.29 5.83 -10.10
C GLN A 170 23.63 4.69 -10.89
N HIS A 171 23.42 4.91 -12.20
CA HIS A 171 22.88 3.92 -13.12
C HIS A 171 23.82 3.78 -14.31
N SER A 172 23.82 2.60 -14.94
CA SER A 172 24.56 2.41 -16.18
C SER A 172 23.92 3.23 -17.31
N PRO A 173 24.66 3.52 -18.40
CA PRO A 173 24.09 4.19 -19.56
C PRO A 173 22.79 3.52 -20.03
N ASP A 174 22.77 2.20 -20.15
CA ASP A 174 21.63 1.45 -20.71
C ASP A 174 20.40 1.45 -19.77
N ASP A 175 20.61 1.59 -18.45
CA ASP A 175 19.53 1.60 -17.45
C ASP A 175 18.70 2.89 -17.49
N TRP A 176 19.28 4.00 -17.96
CA TRP A 176 18.63 5.32 -17.93
C TRP A 176 17.35 5.36 -18.76
N VAL A 177 17.26 4.58 -19.83
CA VAL A 177 16.03 4.39 -20.63
C VAL A 177 14.87 3.96 -19.73
N ALA A 178 15.06 2.94 -18.89
CA ALA A 178 14.02 2.40 -18.03
C ALA A 178 13.65 3.38 -16.90
N VAL A 179 14.67 4.04 -16.32
CA VAL A 179 14.48 5.02 -15.24
C VAL A 179 13.65 6.22 -15.71
N VAL A 180 13.99 6.80 -16.87
CA VAL A 180 13.27 7.96 -17.41
C VAL A 180 11.84 7.58 -17.81
N ARG A 181 11.62 6.39 -18.39
CA ARG A 181 10.25 5.91 -18.72
C ARG A 181 9.37 5.77 -17.49
N ARG A 182 9.88 5.16 -16.43
CA ARG A 182 9.13 5.04 -15.15
C ARG A 182 8.76 6.43 -14.61
N MET A 183 9.65 7.41 -14.73
CA MET A 183 9.35 8.77 -14.29
C MET A 183 8.35 9.47 -15.21
N MET A 184 8.41 9.26 -16.52
CA MET A 184 7.41 9.76 -17.47
C MET A 184 6.01 9.23 -17.18
N ASP A 185 5.87 7.95 -16.83
CA ASP A 185 4.58 7.35 -16.45
C ASP A 185 4.04 7.99 -15.15
N HIS A 186 4.95 8.26 -14.21
CA HIS A 186 4.60 8.95 -12.97
C HIS A 186 4.20 10.41 -13.22
N MET A 187 4.90 11.14 -14.10
CA MET A 187 4.52 12.49 -14.52
C MET A 187 3.12 12.50 -15.15
N GLN A 188 2.82 11.54 -16.04
CA GLN A 188 1.49 11.44 -16.64
C GLN A 188 0.40 11.22 -15.57
N THR A 189 0.68 10.38 -14.58
CA THR A 189 -0.24 10.11 -13.46
C THR A 189 -0.44 11.34 -12.58
N MET A 190 0.62 12.09 -12.30
CA MET A 190 0.63 13.20 -11.35
C MET A 190 0.17 14.53 -11.93
N LEU A 191 0.56 14.81 -13.18
CA LEU A 191 0.45 16.11 -13.84
C LEU A 191 -0.51 16.07 -15.02
N GLY A 192 -1.03 14.89 -15.39
CA GLY A 192 -1.83 14.71 -16.61
C GLY A 192 -1.05 14.92 -17.90
N SER A 193 0.28 15.07 -17.82
CA SER A 193 1.17 15.35 -18.95
C SER A 193 2.55 14.71 -18.74
N THR A 194 3.28 14.51 -19.84
CA THR A 194 4.61 13.89 -19.83
C THR A 194 5.51 14.48 -20.92
N LEU A 195 6.74 13.97 -21.02
CA LEU A 195 7.72 14.42 -22.01
C LEU A 195 7.29 14.07 -23.43
N THR A 196 7.59 14.96 -24.39
CA THR A 196 7.51 14.60 -25.81
C THR A 196 8.64 13.64 -26.21
N PRO A 197 8.55 12.94 -27.35
CA PRO A 197 9.62 12.03 -27.80
C PRO A 197 11.00 12.70 -27.92
N ASP A 198 11.06 13.95 -28.38
CA ASP A 198 12.30 14.71 -28.49
C ASP A 198 12.87 15.08 -27.12
N GLN A 199 12.01 15.46 -26.18
CA GLN A 199 12.42 15.79 -24.80
C GLN A 199 12.95 14.56 -24.07
N TYR A 200 12.26 13.43 -24.20
CA TYR A 200 12.71 12.13 -23.70
C TYR A 200 14.09 11.77 -24.24
N SER A 201 14.26 11.81 -25.57
CA SER A 201 15.51 11.46 -26.23
C SER A 201 16.66 12.37 -25.76
N ARG A 202 16.39 13.67 -25.61
CA ARG A 202 17.38 14.65 -25.12
C ARG A 202 17.85 14.35 -23.69
N ILE A 203 16.95 13.94 -22.81
CA ILE A 203 17.28 13.60 -21.42
C ILE A 203 18.06 12.29 -21.36
N VAL A 204 17.60 11.25 -22.05
CA VAL A 204 18.27 9.94 -22.08
C VAL A 204 19.69 10.05 -22.64
N LEU A 205 19.88 10.72 -23.78
CA LEU A 205 21.22 10.90 -24.37
C LEU A 205 22.18 11.66 -23.44
N TYR A 206 21.67 12.65 -22.69
CA TYR A 206 22.46 13.34 -21.70
C TYR A 206 22.91 12.39 -20.58
N LEU A 207 21.97 11.63 -20.00
CA LEU A 207 22.24 10.72 -18.89
C LEU A 207 23.15 9.56 -19.30
N GLU A 208 22.97 8.99 -20.49
CA GLU A 208 23.86 7.97 -21.09
C GLU A 208 25.29 8.48 -21.30
N THR A 209 25.46 9.77 -21.58
CA THR A 209 26.79 10.37 -21.76
C THR A 209 27.41 10.70 -20.40
N ALA A 210 26.63 11.25 -19.49
CA ALA A 210 27.07 11.69 -18.17
C ALA A 210 27.36 10.53 -17.19
N SER A 211 26.86 9.33 -17.48
CA SER A 211 27.05 8.10 -16.69
C SER A 211 28.31 7.31 -17.05
N ARG A 212 29.05 7.73 -18.10
CA ARG A 212 30.28 7.06 -18.55
C ARG A 212 31.52 7.48 -17.75
#